data_AF-A0A959Q920-F1
#
_entry.id   AF-A0A959Q920-F1
#
_cell.length_a   1.000
_cell.length_b   1.000
_cell.length_c   1.000
_cell.angle_alpha   90.00
_cell.angle_beta   90.00
_cell.angle_gamma   90.00
#
_symmetry.space_group_name_H-M   'P 1'
#
loop_
_entity.id
_entity.type
_entity.pdbx_description
1 polymer ?
#
loop_
_entity_poly.entity_id
_entity_poly.type
_entity_poly.pdbx_seq_one_letter_code
_entity_poly.pdbx_strand_id
1 'polypeptide(L)'
;HWYRSVSNAEPDPDRTAREHREPWPGGRVNHYYFDLNRDWAWATQVETRQRLKQYHRWAPHIHVDFHEQFPNDYYYFAPAAEPYHAYITDWQRDFQTQIGRNNARYFDEQGWLYYTREVFDLFYPSYGDTYPTFNGAIGMTYEQAGHGISGRAIEQETGNILTLAERIEHHTTTALSTIEISAKNAAKLSQEFSKYYRDAAEKPTGPYRSYVISHRNSPDKLKALCELLDRHQIRYGRLGKSLNANAYVYREGKEQNVELAASDLLISARQPQGVLVQVLFDPDAELVDSLTYDITAWSLPYARGLEAYALKTSQEPSGDYDFPAYSSSLPEADLPYAYLAPWESLADARFLGALLQADLKVRFATSAFTLGGKEYAPGTLILTREDNRNHGSFDETVRELALTHERPVAAASTGFAEAGRDIGSSSMRYLEAPRIAVLSDEGTSENSAGEIWYYFEQVLHYPVTLAPADRLGQMDLSAYNLLILPEGRYPLNDATLRSLQEWMRNGGRVIAVGA
;
A
#
# COMPACT_ATOMS: atom_id res chain seq x y z
N HIS A 1 20.73 12.77 12.64
CA HIS A 1 22.04 13.18 13.17
C HIS A 1 22.93 13.91 12.16
N TRP A 2 22.58 13.88 10.86
CA TRP A 2 23.35 14.46 9.76
C TRP A 2 23.98 15.83 10.04
N TYR A 3 23.18 16.89 10.24
CA TYR A 3 23.71 18.24 10.45
C TYR A 3 24.67 18.34 11.64
N ARG A 4 24.41 17.62 12.74
CA ARG A 4 25.34 17.61 13.88
C ARG A 4 26.71 17.00 13.55
N SER A 5 26.79 16.11 12.56
CA SER A 5 28.03 15.46 12.14
C SER A 5 28.77 16.17 11.02
N VAL A 6 28.08 16.95 10.17
CA VAL A 6 28.70 17.51 8.96
C VAL A 6 28.79 19.02 8.91
N SER A 7 28.00 19.72 9.71
CA SER A 7 27.89 21.18 9.70
C SER A 7 29.07 21.86 10.40
N ASN A 8 29.42 23.06 9.92
CA ASN A 8 30.34 23.98 10.59
C ASN A 8 29.71 24.56 11.87
N ALA A 9 30.49 25.26 12.70
CA ALA A 9 29.95 25.98 13.85
C ALA A 9 28.89 27.01 13.40
N GLU A 10 29.28 27.87 12.46
CA GLU A 10 28.38 28.78 11.75
C GLU A 10 27.62 28.04 10.63
N PRO A 11 26.35 28.39 10.35
CA PRO A 11 25.62 27.90 9.16
C PRO A 11 26.33 28.29 7.87
N ASP A 12 26.38 27.37 6.90
CA ASP A 12 27.04 27.60 5.61
C ASP A 12 25.99 27.62 4.49
N PRO A 13 25.56 28.79 4.01
CA PRO A 13 24.47 28.88 3.03
C PRO A 13 24.84 28.44 1.62
N ASP A 14 26.13 28.23 1.33
CA ASP A 14 26.61 27.81 0.01
C ASP A 14 26.07 26.41 -0.30
N ARG A 15 25.27 26.28 -1.36
CA ARG A 15 24.64 25.02 -1.80
C ARG A 15 25.63 23.89 -2.10
N THR A 16 26.91 24.21 -2.30
CA THR A 16 27.98 23.22 -2.51
C THR A 16 28.47 22.59 -1.21
N ALA A 17 28.17 23.21 -0.06
CA ALA A 17 28.56 22.70 1.24
C ALA A 17 27.99 21.29 1.49
N ARG A 18 28.78 20.48 2.21
CA ARG A 18 28.45 19.08 2.49
C ARG A 18 27.11 18.94 3.21
N GLU A 19 26.74 19.89 4.07
CA GLU A 19 25.50 19.79 4.86
C GLU A 19 24.22 19.74 4.02
N HIS A 20 24.25 20.23 2.78
CA HIS A 20 23.11 20.25 1.86
C HIS A 20 22.95 18.98 1.02
N ARG A 21 23.81 17.97 1.23
CA ARG A 21 23.81 16.70 0.48
C ARG A 21 23.65 15.52 1.44
N GLU A 22 22.45 15.35 1.97
CA GLU A 22 22.11 14.19 2.78
C GLU A 22 22.35 12.90 1.97
N PRO A 23 23.05 11.89 2.52
CA PRO A 23 23.30 10.63 1.82
C PRO A 23 22.03 9.80 1.70
N TRP A 24 22.01 8.86 0.76
CA TRP A 24 20.96 7.84 0.70
C TRP A 24 20.99 6.92 1.96
N PRO A 25 19.83 6.51 2.50
CA PRO A 25 18.52 7.07 2.23
C PRO A 25 18.37 8.41 2.96
N GLY A 26 17.68 9.37 2.35
CA GLY A 26 17.35 10.64 2.96
C GLY A 26 16.42 10.50 4.18
N GLY A 27 16.29 11.57 4.95
CA GLY A 27 15.52 11.57 6.20
C GLY A 27 13.99 11.50 6.04
N ARG A 28 13.46 11.47 4.80
CA ARG A 28 12.02 11.52 4.50
C ARG A 28 11.31 10.19 4.78
N VAL A 29 12.01 9.08 4.64
CA VAL A 29 11.39 7.75 4.58
C VAL A 29 11.47 6.99 5.92
N ASN A 30 10.63 5.97 6.09
CA ASN A 30 10.67 5.12 7.29
C ASN A 30 11.77 4.03 7.21
N HIS A 31 11.76 3.07 8.15
CA HIS A 31 12.74 1.97 8.17
C HIS A 31 12.80 1.19 6.85
N TYR A 32 11.66 0.98 6.21
CA TYR A 32 11.53 0.28 4.93
C TYR A 32 11.44 1.22 3.73
N TYR A 33 11.87 2.46 3.91
CA TYR A 33 11.91 3.49 2.89
C TYR A 33 10.56 3.86 2.26
N PHE A 34 9.45 3.70 3.00
CA PHE A 34 8.13 4.12 2.52
C PHE A 34 7.90 5.62 2.72
N ASP A 35 7.22 6.24 1.74
CA ASP A 35 6.57 7.53 1.91
C ASP A 35 5.29 7.38 2.75
N LEU A 36 5.34 7.78 4.01
CA LEU A 36 4.21 7.69 4.94
C LEU A 36 3.06 8.66 4.61
N ASN A 37 3.28 9.64 3.72
CA ASN A 37 2.24 10.54 3.22
C ASN A 37 1.52 9.98 1.98
N ARG A 38 1.73 8.70 1.64
CA ARG A 38 0.92 7.94 0.68
C ARG A 38 0.17 6.78 1.32
N ASP A 39 0.41 6.50 2.60
CA ASP A 39 -0.04 5.28 3.26
C ASP A 39 -1.31 5.45 4.11
N TRP A 40 -1.88 6.65 4.26
CA TRP A 40 -2.98 6.93 5.19
C TRP A 40 -4.20 6.01 5.01
N ALA A 41 -4.66 5.81 3.78
CA ALA A 41 -5.81 4.96 3.45
C ALA A 41 -5.44 3.47 3.30
N TRP A 42 -4.16 3.14 3.12
CA TRP A 42 -3.71 1.76 2.95
C TRP A 42 -3.27 1.12 4.27
N ALA A 43 -2.82 1.95 5.21
CA ALA A 43 -2.35 1.59 6.54
C ALA A 43 -1.39 0.38 6.53
N THR A 44 -0.51 0.34 5.53
CA THR A 44 0.44 -0.76 5.36
C THR A 44 1.54 -0.68 6.41
N GLN A 45 1.98 0.52 6.77
CA GLN A 45 3.10 0.75 7.68
C GLN A 45 2.66 0.85 9.15
N VAL A 46 3.54 0.47 10.07
CA VAL A 46 3.23 0.46 11.51
C VAL A 46 2.98 1.87 12.04
N GLU A 47 3.72 2.86 11.55
CA GLU A 47 3.61 4.27 11.91
C GLU A 47 2.20 4.79 11.58
N THR A 48 1.71 4.53 10.37
CA THR A 48 0.34 4.87 9.97
C THR A 48 -0.69 4.16 10.85
N ARG A 49 -0.52 2.85 11.09
CA ARG A 49 -1.46 2.10 11.95
C ARG A 49 -1.56 2.68 13.36
N GLN A 50 -0.45 3.13 13.96
CA GLN A 50 -0.49 3.76 15.29
C GLN A 50 -1.06 5.18 15.23
N ARG A 51 -0.71 5.95 14.20
CA ARG A 51 -1.26 7.30 13.94
C ARG A 51 -2.78 7.25 13.80
N LEU A 52 -3.32 6.31 13.03
CA LEU A 52 -4.76 6.16 12.84
C LEU A 52 -5.53 5.90 14.14
N LYS A 53 -4.96 5.12 15.08
CA LYS A 53 -5.57 4.93 16.40
C LYS A 53 -5.74 6.25 17.15
N GLN A 54 -4.74 7.13 17.11
CA GLN A 54 -4.83 8.45 17.74
C GLN A 54 -5.76 9.38 16.97
N TYR A 55 -5.70 9.36 15.64
CA TYR A 55 -6.58 10.13 14.77
C TYR A 55 -8.05 9.81 15.04
N HIS A 56 -8.43 8.53 15.03
CA HIS A 56 -9.81 8.09 15.28
C HIS A 56 -10.27 8.33 16.73
N ARG A 57 -9.35 8.29 17.70
CA ARG A 57 -9.66 8.62 19.10
C ARG A 57 -9.93 10.11 19.28
N TRP A 58 -9.15 10.97 18.62
CA TRP A 58 -9.24 12.42 18.77
C TRP A 58 -10.33 13.03 17.89
N ALA A 59 -10.54 12.48 16.68
CA ALA A 59 -11.48 12.96 15.67
C ALA A 59 -11.37 14.48 15.44
N PRO A 60 -10.21 14.95 14.93
CA PRO A 60 -9.96 16.39 14.81
C PRO A 60 -10.93 17.05 13.83
N HIS A 61 -11.35 18.27 14.14
CA HIS A 61 -12.14 19.08 13.20
C HIS A 61 -11.25 19.70 12.12
N ILE A 62 -9.97 19.90 12.41
CA ILE A 62 -8.96 20.50 11.53
C ILE A 62 -7.68 19.68 11.64
N HIS A 63 -7.10 19.35 10.49
CA HIS A 63 -5.83 18.64 10.39
C HIS A 63 -4.91 19.42 9.43
N VAL A 64 -3.75 19.83 9.93
CA VAL A 64 -2.71 20.44 9.10
C VAL A 64 -1.54 19.46 9.02
N ASP A 65 -1.21 19.06 7.80
CA ASP A 65 -0.05 18.26 7.48
C ASP A 65 1.09 19.21 7.05
N PHE A 66 2.09 19.35 7.92
CA PHE A 66 3.20 20.28 7.71
C PHE A 66 4.35 19.60 6.98
N HIS A 67 4.76 20.19 5.87
CA HIS A 67 5.84 19.73 5.01
C HIS A 67 6.79 20.87 4.65
N GLU A 68 7.90 20.51 4.05
CA GLU A 68 8.86 21.43 3.46
C GLU A 68 9.13 21.02 2.00
N GLN A 69 9.42 22.02 1.16
CA GLN A 69 9.66 21.88 -0.28
C GLN A 69 10.98 22.53 -0.71
N PHE A 70 11.25 22.72 -2.01
CA PHE A 70 12.54 23.27 -2.42
C PHE A 70 12.76 24.70 -1.89
N PRO A 71 14.02 25.15 -1.72
CA PRO A 71 14.34 26.44 -1.11
C PRO A 71 13.73 27.67 -1.80
N ASN A 72 13.41 27.55 -3.09
CA ASN A 72 12.88 28.64 -3.91
C ASN A 72 11.36 28.53 -4.12
N ASP A 73 10.73 27.44 -3.64
CA ASP A 73 9.28 27.30 -3.64
C ASP A 73 8.78 27.93 -2.33
N TYR A 74 8.27 29.17 -2.40
CA TYR A 74 7.84 29.95 -1.23
C TYR A 74 6.71 29.28 -0.43
N TYR A 75 6.17 29.91 0.61
CA TYR A 75 5.23 29.20 1.48
C TYR A 75 3.92 28.84 0.76
N TYR A 76 3.50 27.58 0.81
CA TYR A 76 2.18 27.14 0.38
C TYR A 76 1.25 26.94 1.56
N PHE A 77 0.02 27.43 1.44
CA PHE A 77 -1.08 27.01 2.30
C PHE A 77 -2.39 26.91 1.52
N ALA A 78 -3.38 26.27 2.15
CA ALA A 78 -4.73 26.15 1.62
C ALA A 78 -5.30 27.50 1.13
N PRO A 79 -6.16 27.52 0.10
CA PRO A 79 -6.86 26.37 -0.47
C PRO A 79 -6.05 25.55 -1.49
N ALA A 80 -6.44 24.29 -1.63
CA ALA A 80 -5.93 23.34 -2.63
C ALA A 80 -6.28 23.73 -4.07
N ALA A 81 -5.51 23.20 -5.01
CA ALA A 81 -5.79 23.24 -6.44
C ALA A 81 -6.94 22.29 -6.81
N GLU A 82 -7.58 22.54 -7.95
CA GLU A 82 -8.41 21.50 -8.57
C GLU A 82 -7.50 20.40 -9.15
N PRO A 83 -7.96 19.15 -9.27
CA PRO A 83 -9.30 18.66 -8.96
C PRO A 83 -9.51 18.31 -7.48
N TYR A 84 -10.65 18.67 -6.93
CA TYR A 84 -11.14 18.12 -5.67
C TYR A 84 -12.05 16.94 -5.93
N HIS A 85 -11.97 15.89 -5.12
CA HIS A 85 -12.95 14.81 -5.19
C HIS A 85 -14.39 15.32 -4.96
N ALA A 86 -15.34 14.80 -5.72
CA ALA A 86 -16.75 15.18 -5.69
C ALA A 86 -17.46 15.02 -4.32
N TYR A 87 -16.87 14.30 -3.37
CA TYR A 87 -17.46 14.08 -2.04
C TYR A 87 -16.92 15.04 -0.98
N ILE A 88 -15.98 15.92 -1.32
CA ILE A 88 -15.55 17.01 -0.45
C ILE A 88 -16.64 18.09 -0.42
N THR A 89 -17.13 18.40 0.78
CA THR A 89 -18.25 19.33 0.96
C THR A 89 -17.90 20.78 0.65
N ASP A 90 -18.89 21.56 0.25
CA ASP A 90 -18.73 23.02 0.04
C ASP A 90 -18.21 23.72 1.30
N TRP A 91 -18.65 23.28 2.49
CA TRP A 91 -18.15 23.79 3.76
C TRP A 91 -16.65 23.54 3.93
N GLN A 92 -16.17 22.33 3.62
CA GLN A 92 -14.74 22.02 3.73
C GLN A 92 -13.90 22.90 2.81
N ARG A 93 -14.35 23.09 1.56
CA ARG A 93 -13.70 23.97 0.57
C ARG A 93 -13.69 25.43 0.99
N ASP A 94 -14.84 25.94 1.43
CA ASP A 94 -14.98 27.33 1.89
C ASP A 94 -14.11 27.59 3.13
N PHE A 95 -14.11 26.67 4.09
CA PHE A 95 -13.33 26.85 5.32
C PHE A 95 -11.82 26.79 5.07
N GLN A 96 -11.33 25.96 4.13
CA GLN A 96 -9.94 26.05 3.66
C GLN A 96 -9.60 27.45 3.14
N THR A 97 -10.51 28.07 2.37
CA THR A 97 -10.33 29.44 1.87
C THR A 97 -10.31 30.47 3.01
N GLN A 98 -11.16 30.32 4.03
CA GLN A 98 -11.16 31.21 5.20
C GLN A 98 -9.84 31.12 5.98
N ILE A 99 -9.33 29.91 6.20
CA ILE A 99 -8.03 29.68 6.84
C ILE A 99 -6.91 30.32 6.01
N GLY A 100 -6.88 30.04 4.70
CA GLY A 100 -5.89 30.60 3.78
C GLY A 100 -5.85 32.13 3.79
N ARG A 101 -7.03 32.79 3.83
CA ARG A 101 -7.12 34.25 3.95
C ARG A 101 -6.57 34.78 5.27
N ASN A 102 -6.74 34.05 6.38
CA ASN A 102 -6.16 34.47 7.67
C ASN A 102 -4.64 34.29 7.67
N ASN A 103 -4.13 33.21 7.09
CA ASN A 103 -2.68 32.99 6.93
C ASN A 103 -2.07 34.09 6.05
N ALA A 104 -2.69 34.37 4.90
CA ALA A 104 -2.28 35.43 3.99
C ALA A 104 -2.15 36.79 4.69
N ARG A 105 -3.10 37.16 5.56
CA ARG A 105 -3.02 38.42 6.32
C ARG A 105 -1.72 38.56 7.11
N TYR A 106 -1.29 37.51 7.82
CA TYR A 106 -0.04 37.55 8.58
C TYR A 106 1.20 37.60 7.69
N PHE A 107 1.17 36.89 6.56
CA PHE A 107 2.27 36.93 5.60
C PHE A 107 2.36 38.29 4.90
N ASP A 108 1.23 38.89 4.52
CA ASP A 108 1.12 40.24 3.95
C ASP A 108 1.68 41.30 4.92
N GLU A 109 1.39 41.17 6.22
CA GLU A 109 1.90 42.08 7.27
C GLU A 109 3.43 42.03 7.40
N GLN A 110 4.05 40.86 7.14
CA GLN A 110 5.51 40.68 7.20
C GLN A 110 6.20 40.88 5.84
N GLY A 111 5.45 40.90 4.74
CA GLY A 111 6.00 40.90 3.38
C GLY A 111 6.59 39.55 2.95
N TRP A 112 6.16 38.44 3.56
CA TRP A 112 6.59 37.10 3.19
C TRP A 112 5.83 36.59 1.96
N LEU A 113 6.55 35.93 1.05
CA LEU A 113 5.97 35.37 -0.17
C LEU A 113 5.22 34.07 0.12
N TYR A 114 4.06 33.91 -0.49
CA TYR A 114 3.23 32.71 -0.42
C TYR A 114 2.45 32.49 -1.72
N TYR A 115 1.91 31.28 -1.88
CA TYR A 115 0.99 30.94 -2.97
C TYR A 115 -0.08 29.93 -2.52
N THR A 116 -1.13 29.80 -3.32
CA THR A 116 -2.30 28.92 -3.07
C THR A 116 -2.88 28.45 -4.41
N ARG A 117 -3.67 27.34 -4.46
CA ARG A 117 -4.41 26.87 -5.66
C ARG A 117 -3.60 26.41 -6.88
N GLU A 118 -2.34 26.00 -6.71
CA GLU A 118 -1.49 25.66 -7.87
C GLU A 118 -1.15 24.17 -8.00
N VAL A 119 -0.58 23.56 -6.97
CA VAL A 119 0.11 22.25 -7.12
C VAL A 119 -0.65 21.09 -6.46
N PHE A 120 -1.13 21.29 -5.24
CA PHE A 120 -1.66 20.21 -4.41
C PHE A 120 -3.17 20.11 -4.56
N ASP A 121 -3.64 19.01 -5.16
CA ASP A 121 -5.05 18.68 -5.34
C ASP A 121 -5.60 17.86 -4.16
N LEU A 122 -6.94 17.71 -4.08
CA LEU A 122 -7.60 16.90 -3.06
C LEU A 122 -8.39 15.73 -3.67
N PHE A 123 -7.81 15.07 -4.68
CA PHE A 123 -8.47 13.98 -5.38
C PHE A 123 -8.21 12.63 -4.72
N TYR A 124 -6.93 12.25 -4.56
CA TYR A 124 -6.52 10.93 -4.08
C TYR A 124 -6.68 10.78 -2.54
N PRO A 125 -7.27 9.69 -2.01
CA PRO A 125 -7.69 9.60 -0.60
C PRO A 125 -6.62 9.29 0.45
N SER A 126 -5.34 9.21 0.10
CA SER A 126 -4.32 8.67 1.00
C SER A 126 -3.26 9.69 1.46
N TYR A 127 -3.54 10.99 1.34
CA TYR A 127 -2.68 12.07 1.85
C TYR A 127 -3.09 12.51 3.25
N GLY A 128 -2.17 13.20 3.94
CA GLY A 128 -2.41 13.81 5.24
C GLY A 128 -3.41 14.97 5.23
N ASP A 129 -3.86 15.44 4.07
CA ASP A 129 -4.96 16.39 3.94
C ASP A 129 -6.26 15.74 3.42
N THR A 130 -6.17 14.84 2.44
CA THR A 130 -7.36 14.19 1.88
C THR A 130 -7.95 13.13 2.79
N TYR A 131 -7.14 12.27 3.41
CA TYR A 131 -7.65 11.25 4.33
C TYR A 131 -8.42 11.89 5.50
N PRO A 132 -7.90 12.93 6.19
CA PRO A 132 -8.70 13.63 7.19
C PRO A 132 -9.97 14.27 6.65
N THR A 133 -9.93 14.82 5.43
CA THR A 133 -11.09 15.41 4.76
C THR A 133 -12.19 14.37 4.48
N PHE A 134 -11.83 13.15 4.08
CA PHE A 134 -12.76 12.02 3.95
C PHE A 134 -13.17 11.38 5.28
N ASN A 135 -12.65 11.91 6.39
CA ASN A 135 -13.07 11.63 7.76
C ASN A 135 -13.65 12.90 8.43
N GLY A 136 -14.25 13.81 7.65
CA GLY A 136 -15.02 14.95 8.14
C GLY A 136 -14.22 16.16 8.63
N ALA A 137 -12.90 16.05 8.75
CA ALA A 137 -12.05 17.18 9.13
C ALA A 137 -11.93 18.20 7.98
N ILE A 138 -11.43 19.39 8.29
CA ILE A 138 -10.78 20.27 7.31
C ILE A 138 -9.31 19.86 7.26
N GLY A 139 -8.94 19.00 6.32
CA GLY A 139 -7.54 18.62 6.08
C GLY A 139 -6.83 19.62 5.18
N MET A 140 -5.56 19.92 5.43
CA MET A 140 -4.76 20.86 4.65
C MET A 140 -3.28 20.46 4.66
N THR A 141 -2.60 20.66 3.53
CA THR A 141 -1.13 20.60 3.45
C THR A 141 -0.57 22.02 3.51
N TYR A 142 0.45 22.25 4.34
CA TYR A 142 1.27 23.46 4.32
C TYR A 142 2.70 23.11 3.94
N GLU A 143 3.26 23.81 2.95
CA GLU A 143 4.65 23.61 2.52
C GLU A 143 5.48 24.83 2.84
N GLN A 144 6.54 24.65 3.61
CA GLN A 144 7.52 25.69 3.87
C GLN A 144 8.68 25.56 2.86
N ALA A 145 9.12 26.70 2.32
CA ALA A 145 10.34 26.75 1.53
C ALA A 145 11.51 26.12 2.30
N GLY A 146 12.23 25.22 1.64
CA GLY A 146 13.46 24.61 2.13
C GLY A 146 13.27 23.33 2.93
N HIS A 147 13.43 22.20 2.27
CA HIS A 147 13.45 20.84 2.81
C HIS A 147 14.84 20.42 3.29
N GLY A 148 15.14 19.11 3.30
CA GLY A 148 16.45 18.54 3.68
C GLY A 148 17.66 19.30 3.13
N ILE A 149 17.75 19.56 1.82
CA ILE A 149 18.93 20.27 1.25
C ILE A 149 19.19 21.67 1.83
N SER A 150 18.23 22.29 2.52
CA SER A 150 18.39 23.65 3.04
C SER A 150 19.13 23.72 4.38
N GLY A 151 19.32 22.58 5.06
CA GLY A 151 20.06 22.49 6.30
C GLY A 151 19.68 23.55 7.35
N ARG A 152 20.66 24.27 7.90
CA ARG A 152 20.41 25.37 8.86
C ARG A 152 20.23 26.73 8.18
N ALA A 153 20.80 26.90 6.99
CA ALA A 153 20.70 28.09 6.16
C ALA A 153 21.01 27.71 4.72
N ILE A 154 20.34 28.33 3.74
CA ILE A 154 20.63 28.12 2.32
C ILE A 154 20.45 29.42 1.52
N GLU A 155 21.33 29.64 0.55
CA GLU A 155 21.17 30.74 -0.40
C GLU A 155 20.05 30.43 -1.42
N GLN A 156 19.08 31.32 -1.52
CA GLN A 156 18.03 31.32 -2.53
C GLN A 156 18.53 31.94 -3.84
N GLU A 157 17.83 31.71 -4.95
CA GLU A 157 18.20 32.27 -6.26
C GLU A 157 18.20 33.81 -6.30
N THR A 158 17.48 34.44 -5.38
CA THR A 158 17.45 35.90 -5.22
C THR A 158 18.70 36.46 -4.53
N GLY A 159 19.57 35.60 -3.99
CA GLY A 159 20.69 35.96 -3.11
C GLY A 159 20.31 36.13 -1.64
N ASN A 160 19.04 35.91 -1.27
CA ASN A 160 18.61 35.88 0.13
C ASN A 160 19.08 34.59 0.81
N ILE A 161 19.29 34.65 2.12
CA ILE A 161 19.57 33.47 2.93
C ILE A 161 18.30 33.05 3.64
N LEU A 162 17.80 31.85 3.34
CA LEU A 162 16.70 31.24 4.06
C LEU A 162 17.24 30.40 5.22
N THR A 163 16.89 30.77 6.44
CA THR A 163 17.37 30.14 7.67
C THR A 163 16.34 29.18 8.27
N LEU A 164 16.80 28.17 9.02
CA LEU A 164 15.92 27.29 9.79
C LEU A 164 15.04 28.09 10.78
N ALA A 165 15.52 29.22 11.30
CA ALA A 165 14.74 30.08 12.18
C ALA A 165 13.52 30.70 11.46
N GLU A 166 13.71 31.24 10.26
CA GLU A 166 12.61 31.79 9.44
C GLU A 166 11.60 30.70 9.06
N ARG A 167 12.08 29.50 8.69
CA ARG A 167 11.19 28.36 8.40
C ARG A 167 10.31 27.98 9.59
N ILE A 168 10.90 27.93 10.79
CA ILE A 168 10.17 27.68 12.04
C ILE A 168 9.18 28.80 12.32
N GLU A 169 9.55 30.05 12.09
CA GLU A 169 8.70 31.22 12.31
C GLU A 169 7.47 31.19 11.40
N HIS A 170 7.63 30.90 10.11
CA HIS A 170 6.52 30.80 9.16
C HIS A 170 5.55 29.66 9.53
N HIS A 171 6.06 28.45 9.82
CA HIS A 171 5.22 27.35 10.29
C HIS A 171 4.51 27.67 11.59
N THR A 172 5.19 28.31 12.55
CA THR A 172 4.59 28.73 13.82
C THR A 172 3.47 29.74 13.58
N THR A 173 3.69 30.68 12.65
CA THR A 173 2.72 31.73 12.30
C THR A 173 1.45 31.13 11.70
N THR A 174 1.59 30.24 10.71
CA THR A 174 0.42 29.57 10.11
C THR A 174 -0.28 28.64 11.09
N ALA A 175 0.45 27.93 11.96
CA ALA A 175 -0.13 27.10 13.01
C ALA A 175 -1.01 27.92 13.97
N LEU A 176 -0.49 29.05 14.47
CA LEU A 176 -1.23 29.94 15.37
C LEU A 176 -2.41 30.64 14.67
N SER A 177 -2.22 31.07 13.43
CA SER A 177 -3.29 31.63 12.59
C SER A 177 -4.42 30.63 12.36
N THR A 178 -4.10 29.36 12.11
CA THR A 178 -5.10 28.29 12.00
C THR A 178 -5.84 28.10 13.31
N ILE A 179 -5.16 28.07 14.46
CA ILE A 179 -5.82 27.99 15.77
C ILE A 179 -6.75 29.19 15.99
N GLU A 180 -6.31 30.40 15.63
CA GLU A 180 -7.10 31.63 15.77
C GLU A 180 -8.43 31.55 15.00
N ILE A 181 -8.38 31.25 13.71
CA ILE A 181 -9.59 31.19 12.87
C ILE A 181 -10.50 30.02 13.26
N SER A 182 -9.91 28.92 13.73
CA SER A 182 -10.65 27.77 14.28
C SER A 182 -11.41 28.17 15.53
N ALA A 183 -10.77 28.85 16.48
CA ALA A 183 -11.38 29.30 17.73
C ALA A 183 -12.54 30.27 17.46
N LYS A 184 -12.39 31.19 16.51
CA LYS A 184 -13.45 32.12 16.08
C LYS A 184 -14.67 31.40 15.49
N ASN A 185 -14.49 30.22 14.90
CA ASN A 185 -15.53 29.45 14.21
C ASN A 185 -15.91 28.12 14.91
N ALA A 186 -15.50 27.93 16.17
CA ALA A 186 -15.59 26.63 16.87
C ALA A 186 -17.00 26.02 16.87
N ALA A 187 -18.03 26.84 17.07
CA ALA A 187 -19.43 26.40 17.05
C ALA A 187 -19.85 25.85 15.68
N LYS A 188 -19.47 26.55 14.60
CA LYS A 188 -19.80 26.16 13.23
C LYS A 188 -19.02 24.92 12.79
N LEU A 189 -17.72 24.84 13.14
CA LEU A 189 -16.91 23.64 12.93
C LEU A 189 -17.55 22.41 13.56
N SER A 190 -17.95 22.50 14.82
CA SER A 190 -18.59 21.39 15.55
C SER A 190 -19.92 20.97 14.93
N GLN A 191 -20.72 21.96 14.50
CA GLN A 191 -22.00 21.71 13.83
C GLN A 191 -21.80 20.97 12.50
N GLU A 192 -20.90 21.44 11.65
CA GLU A 192 -20.65 20.86 10.32
C GLU A 192 -19.98 19.49 10.41
N PHE A 193 -19.06 19.30 11.36
CA PHE A 193 -18.45 17.99 11.63
C PHE A 193 -19.50 16.96 12.07
N SER A 194 -20.41 17.34 12.98
CA SER A 194 -21.51 16.47 13.40
C SER A 194 -22.50 16.20 12.26
N LYS A 195 -22.76 17.20 11.42
CA LYS A 195 -23.62 17.09 10.24
C LYS A 195 -23.01 16.13 9.22
N TYR A 196 -21.71 16.21 8.95
CA TYR A 196 -20.99 15.34 8.02
C TYR A 196 -21.26 13.85 8.30
N TYR A 197 -21.04 13.40 9.54
CA TYR A 197 -21.24 12.00 9.91
C TYR A 197 -22.71 11.56 9.92
N ARG A 198 -23.62 12.46 10.32
CA ARG A 198 -25.06 12.18 10.29
C ARG A 198 -25.55 12.01 8.85
N ASP A 199 -25.18 12.93 7.97
CA ASP A 199 -25.56 12.89 6.57
C ASP A 199 -24.97 11.65 5.88
N ALA A 200 -23.72 11.30 6.16
CA ALA A 200 -23.10 10.07 5.64
C ALA A 200 -23.89 8.80 6.03
N ALA A 201 -24.37 8.74 7.29
CA ALA A 201 -25.13 7.61 7.79
C ALA A 201 -26.58 7.54 7.24
N GLU A 202 -27.22 8.69 7.03
CA GLU A 202 -28.63 8.77 6.60
C GLU A 202 -28.79 8.78 5.07
N LYS A 203 -27.91 9.50 4.38
CA LYS A 203 -27.99 9.78 2.95
C LYS A 203 -26.59 9.79 2.31
N PRO A 204 -26.02 8.61 2.02
CA PRO A 204 -24.70 8.51 1.40
C PRO A 204 -24.63 9.32 0.09
N THR A 205 -23.53 10.06 -0.10
CA THR A 205 -23.34 11.06 -1.18
C THR A 205 -23.40 10.49 -2.60
N GLY A 206 -22.70 9.39 -2.86
CA GLY A 206 -22.52 8.79 -4.18
C GLY A 206 -23.77 8.09 -4.71
N PRO A 207 -23.69 7.37 -5.84
CA PRO A 207 -24.82 6.64 -6.41
C PRO A 207 -25.05 5.27 -5.75
N TYR A 208 -24.01 4.66 -5.20
CA TYR A 208 -24.07 3.33 -4.58
C TYR A 208 -24.39 3.43 -3.09
N ARG A 209 -25.16 2.47 -2.59
CA ARG A 209 -25.64 2.39 -1.20
C ARG A 209 -25.08 1.19 -0.47
N SER A 210 -24.64 0.17 -1.20
CA SER A 210 -24.09 -1.06 -0.66
C SER A 210 -23.01 -1.61 -1.57
N TYR A 211 -21.97 -2.19 -0.98
CA TYR A 211 -20.90 -2.88 -1.67
C TYR A 211 -20.86 -4.32 -1.20
N VAL A 212 -20.81 -5.28 -2.13
CA VAL A 212 -20.89 -6.70 -1.85
C VAL A 212 -19.64 -7.38 -2.42
N ILE A 213 -18.90 -8.09 -1.58
CA ILE A 213 -17.70 -8.84 -1.95
C ILE A 213 -18.03 -10.32 -1.91
N SER A 214 -17.81 -11.00 -3.04
CA SER A 214 -18.24 -12.38 -3.17
C SER A 214 -17.50 -13.29 -2.19
N HIS A 215 -18.23 -14.19 -1.55
CA HIS A 215 -17.67 -15.25 -0.71
C HIS A 215 -16.80 -16.25 -1.50
N ARG A 216 -16.81 -16.20 -2.83
CA ARG A 216 -15.96 -17.01 -3.71
C ARG A 216 -14.52 -16.52 -3.79
N ASN A 217 -14.24 -15.29 -3.35
CA ASN A 217 -12.87 -14.84 -3.18
C ASN A 217 -12.16 -15.71 -2.13
N SER A 218 -10.85 -15.92 -2.29
CA SER A 218 -10.05 -16.66 -1.31
C SER A 218 -10.22 -16.05 0.10
N PRO A 219 -10.37 -16.86 1.16
CA PRO A 219 -10.50 -16.37 2.53
C PRO A 219 -9.41 -15.37 2.96
N ASP A 220 -8.17 -15.56 2.50
CA ASP A 220 -7.05 -14.65 2.83
C ASP A 220 -7.27 -13.22 2.30
N LYS A 221 -7.78 -13.08 1.08
CA LYS A 221 -8.10 -11.78 0.48
C LYS A 221 -9.22 -11.08 1.26
N LEU A 222 -10.24 -11.83 1.66
CA LEU A 222 -11.35 -11.31 2.45
C LEU A 222 -10.87 -10.87 3.85
N LYS A 223 -10.02 -11.67 4.51
CA LYS A 223 -9.43 -11.33 5.81
C LYS A 223 -8.57 -10.07 5.71
N ALA A 224 -7.71 -9.98 4.70
CA ALA A 224 -6.89 -8.79 4.47
C ALA A 224 -7.71 -7.53 4.17
N LEU A 225 -8.86 -7.67 3.50
CA LEU A 225 -9.80 -6.56 3.32
C LEU A 225 -10.44 -6.17 4.65
N CYS A 226 -11.02 -7.12 5.37
CA CYS A 226 -11.68 -6.86 6.66
C CYS A 226 -10.74 -6.24 7.68
N GLU A 227 -9.48 -6.71 7.78
CA GLU A 227 -8.45 -6.08 8.63
C GLU A 227 -8.18 -4.62 8.26
N LEU A 228 -8.27 -4.26 6.97
CA LEU A 228 -8.15 -2.86 6.53
C LEU A 228 -9.41 -2.06 6.91
N LEU A 229 -10.60 -2.62 6.69
CA LEU A 229 -11.87 -1.99 7.06
C LEU A 229 -11.93 -1.72 8.57
N ASP A 230 -11.50 -2.67 9.40
CA ASP A 230 -11.42 -2.54 10.85
C ASP A 230 -10.50 -1.39 11.28
N ARG A 231 -9.33 -1.24 10.63
CA ARG A 231 -8.40 -0.12 10.91
C ARG A 231 -9.06 1.23 10.68
N HIS A 232 -9.93 1.33 9.68
CA HIS A 232 -10.68 2.53 9.34
C HIS A 232 -12.04 2.65 10.04
N GLN A 233 -12.36 1.73 10.97
CA GLN A 233 -13.65 1.66 11.66
C GLN A 233 -14.86 1.55 10.71
N ILE A 234 -14.65 0.93 9.54
CA ILE A 234 -15.70 0.66 8.56
C ILE A 234 -16.41 -0.63 8.97
N ARG A 235 -17.71 -0.51 9.24
CA ARG A 235 -18.56 -1.66 9.57
C ARG A 235 -18.90 -2.45 8.32
N TYR A 236 -18.83 -3.76 8.46
CA TYR A 236 -19.22 -4.74 7.46
C TYR A 236 -19.92 -5.91 8.16
N GLY A 237 -20.50 -6.82 7.39
CA GLY A 237 -21.03 -8.07 7.91
C GLY A 237 -21.53 -8.95 6.78
N ARG A 238 -22.33 -9.97 7.10
CA ARG A 238 -22.85 -10.89 6.09
C ARG A 238 -24.12 -10.34 5.42
N LEU A 239 -24.30 -10.58 4.12
CA LEU A 239 -25.54 -10.22 3.40
C LEU A 239 -26.79 -10.92 3.99
N GLY A 240 -26.67 -12.19 4.36
CA GLY A 240 -27.67 -12.95 5.13
C GLY A 240 -28.89 -13.46 4.37
N LYS A 241 -29.10 -12.99 3.13
CA LYS A 241 -30.13 -13.51 2.22
C LYS A 241 -29.61 -13.47 0.80
N SER A 242 -29.85 -14.54 0.04
CA SER A 242 -29.56 -14.52 -1.39
C SER A 242 -30.57 -13.63 -2.10
N LEU A 243 -30.12 -12.86 -3.09
CA LEU A 243 -31.00 -11.99 -3.87
C LEU A 243 -30.43 -11.71 -5.25
N ASN A 244 -31.33 -11.51 -6.21
CA ASN A 244 -30.97 -10.99 -7.53
C ASN A 244 -31.05 -9.47 -7.50
N ALA A 245 -29.98 -8.80 -7.91
CA ALA A 245 -29.92 -7.34 -7.97
C ALA A 245 -29.22 -6.88 -9.25
N ASN A 246 -29.65 -5.73 -9.76
CA ASN A 246 -28.84 -4.96 -10.68
C ASN A 246 -27.70 -4.29 -9.89
N ALA A 247 -26.47 -4.58 -10.28
CA ALA A 247 -25.27 -4.06 -9.62
C ALA A 247 -24.20 -3.71 -10.66
N TYR A 248 -23.34 -2.75 -10.32
CA TYR A 248 -22.09 -2.54 -11.03
C TYR A 248 -21.13 -3.68 -10.70
N VAL A 249 -20.60 -4.35 -11.72
CA VAL A 249 -19.67 -5.47 -11.58
C VAL A 249 -18.28 -4.98 -11.88
N TYR A 250 -17.42 -4.88 -10.85
CA TYR A 250 -16.09 -4.29 -10.97
C TYR A 250 -15.28 -4.94 -12.09
N ARG A 251 -15.21 -6.29 -12.10
CA ARG A 251 -14.44 -7.02 -13.11
C ARG A 251 -14.88 -6.76 -14.56
N GLU A 252 -16.15 -6.42 -14.79
CA GLU A 252 -16.70 -6.16 -16.13
C GLU A 252 -16.83 -4.67 -16.46
N GLY A 253 -16.66 -3.78 -15.48
CA GLY A 253 -16.74 -2.34 -15.66
C GLY A 253 -18.13 -1.81 -16.04
N LYS A 254 -19.22 -2.55 -15.75
CA LYS A 254 -20.58 -2.20 -16.18
C LYS A 254 -21.67 -2.71 -15.22
N GLU A 255 -22.89 -2.19 -15.38
CA GLU A 255 -24.07 -2.67 -14.65
C GLU A 255 -24.67 -3.93 -15.27
N GLN A 256 -25.01 -4.91 -14.44
CA GLN A 256 -25.73 -6.12 -14.85
C GLN A 256 -26.51 -6.73 -13.68
N ASN A 257 -27.44 -7.63 -14.01
CA ASN A 257 -28.10 -8.45 -12.98
C ASN A 257 -27.15 -9.54 -12.50
N VAL A 258 -26.98 -9.64 -11.19
CA VAL A 258 -26.14 -10.64 -10.52
C VAL A 258 -26.95 -11.35 -9.44
N GLU A 259 -26.62 -12.61 -9.21
CA GLU A 259 -27.08 -13.39 -8.07
C GLU A 259 -26.08 -13.21 -6.92
N LEU A 260 -26.55 -12.64 -5.82
CA LEU A 260 -25.77 -12.44 -4.60
C LEU A 260 -26.14 -13.55 -3.61
N ALA A 261 -25.15 -14.12 -2.94
CA ALA A 261 -25.32 -15.20 -2.00
C ALA A 261 -25.49 -14.67 -0.58
N ALA A 262 -26.29 -15.38 0.23
CA ALA A 262 -26.45 -15.06 1.65
C ALA A 262 -25.12 -15.04 2.43
N SER A 263 -24.07 -15.71 1.95
CA SER A 263 -22.72 -15.76 2.52
C SER A 263 -21.79 -14.64 2.06
N ASP A 264 -22.21 -13.75 1.15
CA ASP A 264 -21.37 -12.65 0.69
C ASP A 264 -21.10 -11.62 1.79
N LEU A 265 -19.91 -11.01 1.73
CA LEU A 265 -19.53 -9.89 2.60
C LEU A 265 -20.24 -8.64 2.11
N LEU A 266 -20.89 -7.92 3.01
CA LEU A 266 -21.66 -6.72 2.75
C LEU A 266 -21.09 -5.53 3.54
N ILE A 267 -20.88 -4.43 2.84
CA ILE A 267 -20.48 -3.14 3.38
C ILE A 267 -21.56 -2.12 3.00
N SER A 268 -22.34 -1.66 3.99
CA SER A 268 -23.34 -0.61 3.76
C SER A 268 -22.66 0.76 3.73
N ALA A 269 -23.03 1.62 2.79
CA ALA A 269 -22.57 3.01 2.80
C ALA A 269 -23.28 3.84 3.90
N ARG A 270 -24.38 3.33 4.49
CA ARG A 270 -25.15 3.99 5.55
C ARG A 270 -24.51 3.80 6.92
N GLN A 271 -23.38 4.45 7.10
CA GLN A 271 -22.64 4.45 8.36
C GLN A 271 -21.85 5.75 8.53
N PRO A 272 -21.35 6.06 9.73
CA PRO A 272 -20.53 7.25 9.94
C PRO A 272 -19.35 7.34 8.96
N GLN A 273 -18.68 6.23 8.66
CA GLN A 273 -17.59 6.17 7.68
C GLN A 273 -18.06 6.10 6.22
N GLY A 274 -19.32 6.41 5.93
CA GLY A 274 -19.96 6.22 4.63
C GLY A 274 -19.31 6.99 3.49
N VAL A 275 -18.73 8.16 3.75
CA VAL A 275 -17.97 8.91 2.73
C VAL A 275 -16.68 8.15 2.38
N LEU A 276 -15.86 7.78 3.36
CA LEU A 276 -14.64 7.01 3.13
C LEU A 276 -14.93 5.67 2.43
N VAL A 277 -15.99 4.95 2.83
CA VAL A 277 -16.45 3.74 2.13
C VAL A 277 -16.71 4.03 0.65
N GLN A 278 -17.46 5.08 0.34
CA GLN A 278 -17.79 5.39 -1.05
C GLN A 278 -16.57 5.79 -1.86
N VAL A 279 -15.60 6.50 -1.27
CA VAL A 279 -14.33 6.85 -1.95
C VAL A 279 -13.47 5.60 -2.20
N LEU A 280 -13.29 4.74 -1.20
CA LEU A 280 -12.45 3.55 -1.32
C LEU A 280 -13.05 2.45 -2.20
N PHE A 281 -14.36 2.51 -2.44
CA PHE A 281 -15.05 1.59 -3.34
C PHE A 281 -15.61 2.30 -4.58
N ASP A 282 -15.21 3.53 -4.88
CA ASP A 282 -15.69 4.21 -6.08
C ASP A 282 -15.19 3.46 -7.33
N PRO A 283 -16.07 2.95 -8.22
CA PRO A 283 -15.61 2.26 -9.41
C PRO A 283 -15.07 3.20 -10.49
N ASP A 284 -15.46 4.48 -10.47
CA ASP A 284 -15.15 5.45 -11.51
C ASP A 284 -15.17 6.87 -10.91
N ALA A 285 -14.12 7.19 -10.15
CA ALA A 285 -14.00 8.47 -9.48
C ALA A 285 -13.97 9.61 -10.52
N GLU A 286 -14.91 10.55 -10.40
CA GLU A 286 -15.05 11.66 -11.34
C GLU A 286 -13.85 12.60 -11.27
N LEU A 287 -13.07 12.61 -12.35
CA LEU A 287 -11.94 13.51 -12.52
C LEU A 287 -12.38 14.72 -13.36
N VAL A 288 -12.50 15.88 -12.70
CA VAL A 288 -12.97 17.11 -13.34
C VAL A 288 -11.88 17.84 -14.15
N ASP A 289 -10.61 17.47 -13.98
CA ASP A 289 -9.47 18.00 -14.73
C ASP A 289 -8.46 16.87 -15.03
N SER A 290 -7.93 16.84 -16.25
CA SER A 290 -6.91 15.88 -16.69
C SER A 290 -5.57 15.97 -15.95
N LEU A 291 -5.30 17.09 -15.28
CA LEU A 291 -4.09 17.27 -14.47
C LEU A 291 -4.40 16.89 -13.03
N THR A 292 -3.89 15.74 -12.60
CA THR A 292 -3.83 15.37 -11.18
C THR A 292 -2.37 15.29 -10.73
N TYR A 293 -2.15 15.52 -9.45
CA TYR A 293 -0.85 15.47 -8.80
C TYR A 293 -0.27 14.05 -8.75
N ASP A 294 -1.09 12.99 -8.76
CA ASP A 294 -0.63 11.62 -8.48
C ASP A 294 -1.51 10.53 -9.11
N ILE A 295 -2.21 9.71 -8.30
CA ILE A 295 -2.88 8.49 -8.76
C ILE A 295 -4.38 8.72 -8.99
N THR A 296 -4.88 8.21 -10.12
CA THR A 296 -6.31 8.24 -10.50
C THR A 296 -7.09 6.94 -10.24
N ALA A 297 -6.42 5.89 -9.77
CA ALA A 297 -7.02 4.58 -9.54
C ALA A 297 -6.63 3.99 -8.17
N TRP A 298 -7.58 3.91 -7.24
CA TRP A 298 -7.36 3.40 -5.87
C TRP A 298 -8.47 2.46 -5.35
N SER A 299 -9.51 2.20 -6.15
CA SER A 299 -10.66 1.42 -5.70
C SER A 299 -10.23 0.04 -5.17
N LEU A 300 -10.61 -0.28 -3.92
CA LEU A 300 -10.19 -1.49 -3.23
C LEU A 300 -10.52 -2.78 -4.01
N PRO A 301 -11.69 -2.92 -4.67
CA PRO A 301 -11.96 -4.10 -5.47
C PRO A 301 -10.97 -4.33 -6.61
N TYR A 302 -10.52 -3.27 -7.28
CA TYR A 302 -9.51 -3.35 -8.34
C TYR A 302 -8.13 -3.62 -7.76
N ALA A 303 -7.71 -2.80 -6.78
CA ALA A 303 -6.38 -2.88 -6.17
C ALA A 303 -6.10 -4.25 -5.53
N ARG A 304 -7.14 -4.95 -5.06
CA ARG A 304 -7.02 -6.28 -4.43
C ARG A 304 -7.47 -7.44 -5.31
N GLY A 305 -7.88 -7.17 -6.55
CA GLY A 305 -8.36 -8.18 -7.50
C GLY A 305 -9.50 -9.02 -6.90
N LEU A 306 -10.54 -8.35 -6.40
CA LEU A 306 -11.71 -8.94 -5.75
C LEU A 306 -12.87 -9.11 -6.74
N GLU A 307 -13.57 -10.23 -6.66
CA GLU A 307 -14.91 -10.35 -7.21
C GLU A 307 -15.88 -9.57 -6.31
N ALA A 308 -16.36 -8.43 -6.80
CA ALA A 308 -17.13 -7.47 -6.03
C ALA A 308 -18.24 -6.81 -6.87
N TYR A 309 -19.21 -6.22 -6.18
CA TYR A 309 -20.40 -5.59 -6.76
C TYR A 309 -20.77 -4.31 -6.00
N ALA A 310 -21.24 -3.27 -6.70
CA ALA A 310 -21.79 -2.07 -6.09
C ALA A 310 -23.28 -1.90 -6.44
N LEU A 311 -24.13 -1.73 -5.42
CA LEU A 311 -25.59 -1.68 -5.56
C LEU A 311 -26.09 -0.26 -5.30
N LYS A 312 -26.99 0.24 -6.15
CA LYS A 312 -27.74 1.50 -5.89
C LYS A 312 -28.80 1.36 -4.80
N THR A 313 -29.11 0.13 -4.38
CA THR A 313 -30.07 -0.17 -3.32
C THR A 313 -29.38 -0.39 -1.97
N SER A 314 -30.04 0.01 -0.89
CA SER A 314 -29.53 -0.18 0.47
C SER A 314 -29.74 -1.62 0.93
N GLN A 315 -28.69 -2.24 1.45
CA GLN A 315 -28.71 -3.50 2.16
C GLN A 315 -28.05 -3.27 3.53
N GLU A 316 -28.58 -3.90 4.56
CA GLU A 316 -28.00 -3.87 5.89
C GLU A 316 -27.44 -5.25 6.23
N PRO A 317 -26.25 -5.33 6.85
CA PRO A 317 -25.68 -6.60 7.31
C PRO A 317 -26.64 -7.36 8.25
N SER A 318 -26.74 -8.68 8.06
CA SER A 318 -27.59 -9.54 8.89
C SER A 318 -26.89 -10.04 10.16
N GLY A 319 -25.65 -9.60 10.41
CA GLY A 319 -24.77 -10.08 11.47
C GLY A 319 -23.30 -10.01 11.04
N ASP A 320 -22.42 -10.48 11.93
CA ASP A 320 -20.98 -10.51 11.69
C ASP A 320 -20.62 -11.39 10.49
N TYR A 321 -19.45 -11.14 9.91
CA TYR A 321 -18.90 -11.95 8.84
C TYR A 321 -17.95 -12.99 9.41
N ASP A 322 -18.31 -14.27 9.29
CA ASP A 322 -17.49 -15.38 9.77
C ASP A 322 -16.53 -15.86 8.68
N PHE A 323 -15.27 -16.05 9.04
CA PHE A 323 -14.30 -16.73 8.20
C PHE A 323 -14.37 -18.24 8.43
N PRO A 324 -14.22 -19.06 7.37
CA PRO A 324 -14.12 -20.50 7.54
C PRO A 324 -12.90 -20.81 8.42
N ALA A 325 -13.10 -21.60 9.48
CA ALA A 325 -12.01 -22.06 10.32
C ALA A 325 -11.08 -22.97 9.51
N TYR A 326 -9.77 -22.77 9.65
CA TYR A 326 -8.81 -23.71 9.10
C TYR A 326 -8.93 -25.05 9.82
N SER A 327 -8.99 -26.13 9.04
CA SER A 327 -8.92 -27.50 9.54
C SER A 327 -7.98 -28.28 8.66
N SER A 328 -6.91 -28.83 9.25
CA SER A 328 -6.02 -29.73 8.55
C SER A 328 -6.72 -31.05 8.28
N SER A 329 -6.73 -31.47 7.02
CA SER A 329 -7.24 -32.78 6.59
C SER A 329 -6.12 -33.81 6.39
N LEU A 330 -4.87 -33.49 6.76
CA LEU A 330 -3.73 -34.37 6.56
C LEU A 330 -3.78 -35.55 7.55
N PRO A 331 -3.95 -36.80 7.10
CA PRO A 331 -3.91 -37.95 8.00
C PRO A 331 -2.50 -38.11 8.60
N GLU A 332 -2.42 -38.32 9.91
CA GLU A 332 -1.15 -38.53 10.63
C GLU A 332 -0.44 -39.84 10.22
N ALA A 333 -1.21 -40.86 9.82
CA ALA A 333 -0.75 -42.24 9.68
C ALA A 333 -0.44 -42.70 8.23
N ASP A 334 -0.65 -41.85 7.22
CA ASP A 334 -0.40 -42.24 5.82
C ASP A 334 1.01 -41.87 5.34
N LEU A 335 1.54 -42.69 4.44
CA LEU A 335 2.74 -42.45 3.62
C LEU A 335 2.30 -41.96 2.22
N PRO A 336 1.97 -40.67 2.05
CA PRO A 336 1.53 -40.16 0.75
C PRO A 336 2.63 -40.25 -0.31
N TYR A 337 2.23 -40.44 -1.57
CA TYR A 337 3.09 -40.29 -2.74
C TYR A 337 3.56 -38.83 -2.89
N ALA A 338 2.66 -37.88 -2.68
CA ALA A 338 2.94 -36.45 -2.72
C ALA A 338 1.97 -35.64 -1.86
N TYR A 339 2.39 -34.43 -1.49
CA TYR A 339 1.52 -33.39 -0.94
C TYR A 339 1.21 -32.35 -2.02
N LEU A 340 -0.05 -31.92 -2.09
CA LEU A 340 -0.56 -30.97 -3.08
C LEU A 340 -1.14 -29.74 -2.37
N ALA A 341 -0.62 -28.55 -2.65
CA ALA A 341 -1.10 -27.29 -2.09
C ALA A 341 -1.53 -26.34 -3.21
N PRO A 342 -2.83 -26.01 -3.33
CA PRO A 342 -3.32 -25.02 -4.30
C PRO A 342 -2.65 -23.66 -4.12
N TRP A 343 -2.64 -22.85 -5.19
CA TRP A 343 -2.10 -21.49 -5.18
C TRP A 343 -3.21 -20.49 -5.52
N GLU A 344 -3.67 -19.74 -4.53
CA GLU A 344 -4.83 -18.83 -4.61
C GLU A 344 -4.50 -17.42 -4.10
N SER A 345 -3.53 -17.27 -3.20
CA SER A 345 -3.24 -16.01 -2.53
C SER A 345 -1.75 -15.81 -2.22
N LEU A 346 -1.42 -14.61 -1.72
CA LEU A 346 -0.08 -14.28 -1.25
C LEU A 346 0.34 -15.08 -0.01
N ALA A 347 -0.62 -15.62 0.76
CA ALA A 347 -0.32 -16.51 1.88
C ALA A 347 0.29 -17.83 1.39
N ASP A 348 -0.04 -18.29 0.18
CA ASP A 348 0.56 -19.49 -0.40
C ASP A 348 2.01 -19.24 -0.84
N ALA A 349 2.34 -18.00 -1.21
CA ALA A 349 3.73 -17.59 -1.46
C ALA A 349 4.57 -17.57 -0.17
N ARG A 350 3.99 -17.13 0.97
CA ARG A 350 4.63 -17.24 2.29
C ARG A 350 4.88 -18.69 2.67
N PHE A 351 3.89 -19.55 2.45
CA PHE A 351 4.02 -20.98 2.71
C PHE A 351 5.10 -21.63 1.84
N LEU A 352 5.13 -21.32 0.54
CA LEU A 352 6.24 -21.72 -0.34
C LEU A 352 7.59 -21.25 0.20
N GLY A 353 7.68 -19.99 0.64
CA GLY A 353 8.89 -19.44 1.25
C GLY A 353 9.35 -20.25 2.46
N ALA A 354 8.43 -20.68 3.33
CA ALA A 354 8.73 -21.52 4.49
C ALA A 354 9.16 -22.94 4.08
N LEU A 355 8.50 -23.56 3.10
CA LEU A 355 8.89 -24.86 2.55
C LEU A 355 10.33 -24.84 2.01
N LEU A 356 10.68 -23.82 1.23
CA LEU A 356 12.01 -23.69 0.64
C LEU A 356 13.09 -23.44 1.70
N GLN A 357 12.78 -22.65 2.75
CA GLN A 357 13.70 -22.42 3.88
C GLN A 357 13.90 -23.67 4.74
N ALA A 358 12.93 -24.59 4.75
CA ALA A 358 13.06 -25.93 5.34
C ALA A 358 13.77 -26.93 4.41
N ASP A 359 14.44 -26.47 3.34
CA ASP A 359 15.13 -27.28 2.33
C ASP A 359 14.24 -28.29 1.57
N LEU A 360 12.92 -28.11 1.61
CA LEU A 360 11.98 -28.96 0.87
C LEU A 360 12.03 -28.66 -0.63
N LYS A 361 12.03 -29.72 -1.42
CA LYS A 361 11.98 -29.68 -2.89
C LYS A 361 10.53 -29.59 -3.33
N VAL A 362 10.22 -28.50 -4.03
CA VAL A 362 8.87 -28.17 -4.48
C VAL A 362 8.82 -28.15 -6.00
N ARG A 363 7.76 -28.72 -6.56
CA ARG A 363 7.37 -28.57 -7.97
C ARG A 363 6.11 -27.72 -8.06
N PHE A 364 5.83 -27.18 -9.24
CA PHE A 364 4.55 -26.54 -9.52
C PHE A 364 3.96 -27.07 -10.83
N ALA A 365 2.64 -27.17 -10.87
CA ALA A 365 1.91 -27.59 -12.06
C ALA A 365 1.83 -26.45 -13.10
N THR A 366 2.24 -26.69 -14.35
CA THR A 366 2.06 -25.71 -15.44
C THR A 366 0.70 -25.79 -16.13
N SER A 367 -0.09 -26.83 -15.84
CA SER A 367 -1.41 -27.09 -16.41
C SER A 367 -2.30 -27.75 -15.37
N ALA A 368 -3.63 -27.61 -15.51
CA ALA A 368 -4.58 -28.26 -14.61
C ALA A 368 -4.51 -29.80 -14.69
N PHE A 369 -4.83 -30.49 -13.59
CA PHE A 369 -4.92 -31.94 -13.50
C PHE A 369 -5.93 -32.38 -12.44
N THR A 370 -6.40 -33.63 -12.52
CA THR A 370 -7.36 -34.22 -11.59
C THR A 370 -6.73 -35.42 -10.89
N LEU A 371 -6.82 -35.46 -9.57
CA LEU A 371 -6.29 -36.55 -8.74
C LEU A 371 -7.14 -36.75 -7.49
N GLY A 372 -7.58 -37.99 -7.25
CA GLY A 372 -8.43 -38.31 -6.10
C GLY A 372 -9.79 -37.62 -6.18
N GLY A 373 -10.36 -37.52 -7.39
CA GLY A 373 -11.62 -36.83 -7.66
C GLY A 373 -11.60 -35.30 -7.48
N LYS A 374 -10.44 -34.68 -7.22
CA LYS A 374 -10.28 -33.23 -7.08
C LYS A 374 -9.47 -32.65 -8.22
N GLU A 375 -9.91 -31.52 -8.77
CA GLU A 375 -9.19 -30.73 -9.75
C GLU A 375 -8.20 -29.77 -9.08
N TYR A 376 -7.00 -29.65 -9.65
CA TYR A 376 -5.94 -28.76 -9.23
C TYR A 376 -5.56 -27.82 -10.38
N ALA A 377 -5.56 -26.52 -10.10
CA ALA A 377 -5.26 -25.48 -11.08
C ALA A 377 -3.74 -25.36 -11.36
N PRO A 378 -3.34 -24.72 -12.48
CA PRO A 378 -1.95 -24.30 -12.69
C PRO A 378 -1.43 -23.48 -11.51
N GLY A 379 -0.16 -23.66 -11.15
CA GLY A 379 0.45 -23.04 -9.96
C GLY A 379 0.38 -23.89 -8.70
N THR A 380 -0.45 -24.94 -8.66
CA THR A 380 -0.49 -25.90 -7.52
C THR A 380 0.91 -26.39 -7.20
N LEU A 381 1.31 -26.23 -5.94
CA LEU A 381 2.58 -26.70 -5.40
C LEU A 381 2.49 -28.20 -5.12
N ILE A 382 3.56 -28.92 -5.44
CA ILE A 382 3.64 -30.37 -5.39
C ILE A 382 4.94 -30.73 -4.68
N LEU A 383 4.83 -31.40 -3.53
CA LEU A 383 5.97 -31.95 -2.80
C LEU A 383 5.93 -33.47 -2.94
N THR A 384 6.81 -34.02 -3.77
CA THR A 384 6.88 -35.47 -3.97
C THR A 384 7.79 -36.10 -2.93
N ARG A 385 7.45 -37.33 -2.52
CA ARG A 385 8.34 -38.12 -1.65
C ARG A 385 9.67 -38.41 -2.32
N GLU A 386 9.67 -38.61 -3.64
CA GLU A 386 10.88 -38.91 -4.41
C GLU A 386 11.88 -37.75 -4.40
N ASP A 387 11.43 -36.52 -4.69
CA ASP A 387 12.31 -35.33 -4.66
C ASP A 387 12.81 -35.03 -3.23
N ASN A 388 12.07 -35.45 -2.20
CA ASN A 388 12.36 -35.20 -0.78
C ASN A 388 12.86 -36.45 -0.02
N ARG A 389 13.28 -37.52 -0.72
CA ARG A 389 13.66 -38.81 -0.10
C ARG A 389 14.81 -38.74 0.91
N ASN A 390 15.63 -37.69 0.82
CA ASN A 390 16.76 -37.46 1.71
C ASN A 390 16.40 -36.55 2.91
N HIS A 391 15.19 -35.99 2.94
CA HIS A 391 14.71 -35.14 4.03
C HIS A 391 14.14 -36.01 5.14
N GLY A 392 14.91 -36.23 6.22
CA GLY A 392 14.61 -37.22 7.26
C GLY A 392 13.26 -37.06 7.97
N SER A 393 12.68 -35.86 7.96
CA SER A 393 11.39 -35.52 8.59
C SER A 393 10.38 -34.94 7.58
N PHE A 394 10.42 -35.38 6.31
CA PHE A 394 9.61 -34.81 5.22
C PHE A 394 8.12 -34.62 5.59
N ASP A 395 7.43 -35.69 5.99
CA ASP A 395 5.99 -35.65 6.26
C ASP A 395 5.64 -34.78 7.47
N GLU A 396 6.44 -34.85 8.53
CA GLU A 396 6.26 -34.06 9.75
C GLU A 396 6.44 -32.56 9.46
N THR A 397 7.48 -32.20 8.70
CA THR A 397 7.78 -30.81 8.33
C THR A 397 6.69 -30.21 7.45
N VAL A 398 6.17 -30.96 6.47
CA VAL A 398 5.07 -30.47 5.61
C VAL A 398 3.80 -30.25 6.43
N ARG A 399 3.45 -31.18 7.33
CA ARG A 399 2.27 -31.05 8.20
C ARG A 399 2.39 -29.87 9.15
N GLU A 400 3.55 -29.70 9.79
CA GLU A 400 3.82 -28.60 10.71
C GLU A 400 3.73 -27.24 10.00
N LEU A 401 4.35 -27.10 8.83
CA LEU A 401 4.30 -25.86 8.05
C LEU A 401 2.89 -25.59 7.53
N ALA A 402 2.16 -26.61 7.06
CA ALA A 402 0.78 -26.46 6.62
C ALA A 402 -0.12 -25.96 7.76
N LEU A 403 0.06 -26.50 8.98
CA LEU A 403 -0.68 -26.07 10.17
C LEU A 403 -0.30 -24.64 10.58
N THR A 404 1.00 -24.34 10.66
CA THR A 404 1.53 -23.03 11.07
C THR A 404 1.08 -21.91 10.15
N HIS A 405 0.99 -22.20 8.85
CA HIS A 405 0.57 -21.23 7.83
C HIS A 405 -0.92 -21.35 7.46
N GLU A 406 -1.68 -22.19 8.16
CA GLU A 406 -3.12 -22.44 7.91
C GLU A 406 -3.41 -22.74 6.42
N ARG A 407 -2.58 -23.58 5.79
CA ARG A 407 -2.66 -23.87 4.35
C ARG A 407 -3.37 -25.20 4.07
N PRO A 408 -4.33 -25.21 3.13
CA PRO A 408 -4.97 -26.45 2.70
C PRO A 408 -3.97 -27.28 1.89
N VAL A 409 -3.59 -28.43 2.43
CA VAL A 409 -2.70 -29.39 1.75
C VAL A 409 -3.41 -30.73 1.67
N ALA A 410 -3.40 -31.34 0.48
CA ALA A 410 -3.94 -32.67 0.25
C ALA A 410 -2.83 -33.71 0.17
N ALA A 411 -3.07 -34.87 0.77
CA ALA A 411 -2.22 -36.04 0.65
C ALA A 411 -2.67 -36.88 -0.56
N ALA A 412 -1.78 -37.07 -1.55
CA ALA A 412 -2.02 -37.92 -2.71
C ALA A 412 -1.40 -39.30 -2.47
N SER A 413 -2.16 -40.38 -2.70
CA SER A 413 -1.67 -41.76 -2.58
C SER A 413 -1.01 -42.30 -3.86
N THR A 414 -1.19 -41.61 -4.99
CA THR A 414 -0.64 -41.99 -6.31
C THR A 414 -0.24 -40.76 -7.11
N GLY A 415 0.67 -40.94 -8.07
CA GLY A 415 1.02 -39.92 -9.06
C GLY A 415 0.25 -40.01 -10.38
N PHE A 416 -0.61 -41.03 -10.51
CA PHE A 416 -1.38 -41.32 -11.72
C PHE A 416 -2.66 -40.47 -11.76
N ALA A 417 -2.67 -39.44 -12.62
CA ALA A 417 -3.76 -38.49 -12.72
C ALA A 417 -4.97 -39.09 -13.45
N GLU A 418 -6.18 -38.81 -12.95
CA GLU A 418 -7.44 -39.21 -13.60
C GLU A 418 -7.66 -38.40 -14.89
N ALA A 419 -7.22 -37.14 -14.89
CA ALA A 419 -7.22 -36.25 -16.04
C ALA A 419 -6.03 -35.28 -15.98
N GLY A 420 -5.57 -34.81 -17.14
CA GLY A 420 -4.41 -33.93 -17.24
C GLY A 420 -3.09 -34.71 -17.31
N ARG A 421 -2.06 -34.22 -16.60
CA ARG A 421 -0.71 -34.81 -16.61
C ARG A 421 -0.40 -35.44 -15.27
N ASP A 422 0.27 -36.59 -15.29
CA ASP A 422 0.76 -37.28 -14.08
C ASP A 422 1.76 -36.42 -13.31
N ILE A 423 1.89 -36.67 -12.00
CA ILE A 423 2.77 -35.91 -11.11
C ILE A 423 4.25 -35.98 -11.55
N GLY A 424 4.68 -37.12 -12.10
CA GLY A 424 6.05 -37.31 -12.60
C GLY A 424 6.34 -36.66 -13.96
N SER A 425 5.35 -36.03 -14.60
CA SER A 425 5.48 -35.42 -15.92
C SER A 425 6.41 -34.18 -15.90
N SER A 426 7.01 -33.87 -17.05
CA SER A 426 7.75 -32.62 -17.26
C SER A 426 6.89 -31.35 -17.11
N SER A 427 5.56 -31.49 -17.10
CA SER A 427 4.61 -30.41 -16.79
C SER A 427 4.57 -30.03 -15.29
N MET A 428 5.14 -30.86 -14.42
CA MET A 428 5.35 -30.53 -13.00
C MET A 428 6.78 -30.03 -12.82
N ARG A 429 6.99 -28.73 -12.98
CA ARG A 429 8.33 -28.15 -13.05
C ARG A 429 8.91 -28.00 -11.64
N TYR A 430 10.15 -28.43 -11.48
CA TYR A 430 10.92 -28.17 -10.25
C TYR A 430 11.14 -26.66 -10.09
N LEU A 431 10.91 -26.18 -8.86
CA LEU A 431 11.15 -24.81 -8.46
C LEU A 431 12.49 -24.76 -7.73
N GLU A 432 13.51 -24.21 -8.40
CA GLU A 432 14.77 -23.91 -7.72
C GLU A 432 14.55 -22.78 -6.72
N ALA A 433 14.98 -22.98 -5.47
CA ALA A 433 14.88 -21.98 -4.43
C ALA A 433 15.57 -20.67 -4.87
N PRO A 434 14.86 -19.53 -4.89
CA PRO A 434 15.47 -18.25 -5.24
C PRO A 434 16.58 -17.86 -4.24
N ARG A 435 17.77 -17.56 -4.74
CA ARG A 435 18.84 -16.89 -3.98
C ARG A 435 18.93 -15.47 -4.51
N ILE A 436 18.45 -14.53 -3.72
CA ILE A 436 18.02 -13.22 -4.19
C ILE A 436 19.01 -12.14 -3.76
N ALA A 437 19.48 -11.36 -4.73
CA ALA A 437 20.11 -10.07 -4.49
C ALA A 437 19.20 -8.95 -5.02
N VAL A 438 19.04 -7.89 -4.24
CA VAL A 438 18.35 -6.65 -4.64
C VAL A 438 19.40 -5.54 -4.60
N LEU A 439 19.51 -4.76 -5.67
CA LEU A 439 20.38 -3.59 -5.63
C LEU A 439 19.77 -2.50 -4.75
N SER A 440 20.59 -1.82 -3.97
CA SER A 440 20.20 -0.74 -3.07
C SER A 440 21.23 0.39 -3.07
N ASP A 441 21.07 1.36 -2.19
CA ASP A 441 22.00 2.46 -1.97
C ASP A 441 22.04 3.47 -3.12
N GLU A 442 23.08 4.31 -3.12
CA GLU A 442 23.29 5.38 -4.07
C GLU A 442 23.07 4.92 -5.52
N GLY A 443 22.26 5.69 -6.24
CA GLY A 443 21.82 5.36 -7.60
C GLY A 443 20.50 4.58 -7.67
N THR A 444 19.90 4.19 -6.55
CA THR A 444 18.56 3.56 -6.49
C THR A 444 17.51 4.48 -5.87
N SER A 445 16.27 4.34 -6.32
CA SER A 445 15.09 4.95 -5.67
C SER A 445 14.88 4.29 -4.31
N GLU A 446 14.89 5.10 -3.25
CA GLU A 446 14.64 4.68 -1.87
C GLU A 446 13.33 3.89 -1.75
N ASN A 447 12.24 4.47 -2.26
CA ASN A 447 10.92 3.87 -2.21
C ASN A 447 10.86 2.52 -2.95
N SER A 448 11.47 2.43 -4.15
CA SER A 448 11.46 1.20 -4.94
C SER A 448 12.28 0.08 -4.26
N ALA A 449 13.49 0.40 -3.77
CA ALA A 449 14.30 -0.56 -3.03
C ALA A 449 13.61 -1.00 -1.72
N GLY A 450 12.99 -0.05 -1.03
CA GLY A 450 12.23 -0.25 0.20
C GLY A 450 11.02 -1.17 0.03
N GLU A 451 10.20 -0.95 -1.00
CA GLU A 451 9.05 -1.79 -1.34
C GLU A 451 9.48 -3.25 -1.53
N ILE A 452 10.54 -3.48 -2.31
CA ILE A 452 11.04 -4.82 -2.61
C ILE A 452 11.57 -5.48 -1.33
N TRP A 453 12.36 -4.75 -0.54
CA TRP A 453 12.87 -5.26 0.74
C TRP A 453 11.73 -5.63 1.68
N TYR A 454 10.77 -4.72 1.89
CA TYR A 454 9.58 -4.96 2.70
C TYR A 454 8.78 -6.16 2.21
N TYR A 455 8.62 -6.29 0.90
CA TYR A 455 7.90 -7.42 0.30
C TYR A 455 8.56 -8.75 0.65
N PHE A 456 9.89 -8.87 0.54
CA PHE A 456 10.56 -10.12 0.92
C PHE A 456 10.53 -10.37 2.43
N GLU A 457 10.85 -9.37 3.24
CA GLU A 457 11.03 -9.55 4.68
C GLU A 457 9.69 -9.61 5.43
N GLN A 458 8.81 -8.64 5.21
CA GLN A 458 7.55 -8.49 5.96
C GLN A 458 6.36 -9.16 5.25
N VAL A 459 6.41 -9.31 3.93
CA VAL A 459 5.31 -9.90 3.18
C VAL A 459 5.54 -11.36 2.84
N LEU A 460 6.71 -11.79 2.41
CA LEU A 460 6.98 -13.21 2.10
C LEU A 460 7.65 -13.97 3.22
N HIS A 461 8.29 -13.27 4.17
CA HIS A 461 9.17 -13.85 5.18
C HIS A 461 10.27 -14.72 4.53
N TYR A 462 10.90 -14.20 3.48
CA TYR A 462 11.90 -14.91 2.69
C TYR A 462 13.20 -14.10 2.64
N PRO A 463 14.38 -14.74 2.77
CA PRO A 463 15.65 -14.04 2.83
C PRO A 463 15.97 -13.33 1.52
N VAL A 464 16.52 -12.13 1.64
CA VAL A 464 16.98 -11.29 0.54
C VAL A 464 18.30 -10.62 0.92
N THR A 465 19.21 -10.48 -0.03
CA THR A 465 20.45 -9.72 0.17
C THR A 465 20.32 -8.35 -0.47
N LEU A 466 20.38 -7.28 0.33
CA LEU A 466 20.53 -5.93 -0.19
C LEU A 466 22.01 -5.69 -0.53
N ALA A 467 22.27 -5.30 -1.77
CA ALA A 467 23.63 -5.11 -2.28
C ALA A 467 23.78 -3.69 -2.84
N PRO A 468 24.78 -2.91 -2.40
CA PRO A 468 25.02 -1.58 -2.94
C PRO A 468 25.19 -1.61 -4.46
N ALA A 469 24.44 -0.78 -5.17
CA ALA A 469 24.42 -0.74 -6.63
C ALA A 469 25.81 -0.46 -7.22
N ASP A 470 26.62 0.36 -6.54
CA ASP A 470 27.99 0.70 -6.92
C ASP A 470 28.97 -0.49 -6.82
N ARG A 471 28.59 -1.57 -6.11
CA ARG A 471 29.39 -2.78 -5.94
C ARG A 471 29.03 -3.91 -6.90
N LEU A 472 28.03 -3.74 -7.77
CA LEU A 472 27.57 -4.80 -8.67
C LEU A 472 28.71 -5.46 -9.48
N GLY A 473 29.66 -4.69 -9.97
CA GLY A 473 30.81 -5.22 -10.73
C GLY A 473 31.79 -6.08 -9.92
N GLN A 474 31.69 -6.05 -8.58
CA GLN A 474 32.54 -6.81 -7.65
C GLN A 474 31.78 -7.97 -7.00
N MET A 475 30.47 -8.09 -7.24
CA MET A 475 29.65 -9.15 -6.64
C MET A 475 29.98 -10.49 -7.27
N ASP A 476 30.08 -11.52 -6.44
CA ASP A 476 30.02 -12.91 -6.92
C ASP A 476 28.57 -13.26 -7.26
N LEU A 477 28.20 -13.07 -8.53
CA LEU A 477 26.86 -13.36 -9.02
C LEU A 477 26.52 -14.86 -8.94
N SER A 478 27.49 -15.76 -8.84
CA SER A 478 27.22 -17.21 -8.77
C SER A 478 26.53 -17.64 -7.47
N ALA A 479 26.65 -16.84 -6.41
CA ALA A 479 25.92 -17.03 -5.16
C ALA A 479 24.40 -16.84 -5.32
N TYR A 480 23.96 -16.14 -6.37
CA TYR A 480 22.57 -15.76 -6.61
C TYR A 480 22.04 -16.38 -7.91
N ASN A 481 20.74 -16.62 -7.97
CA ASN A 481 20.04 -16.99 -9.21
C ASN A 481 18.98 -15.95 -9.63
N LEU A 482 18.73 -14.96 -8.77
CA LEU A 482 17.84 -13.82 -9.03
C LEU A 482 18.50 -12.52 -8.57
N LEU A 483 18.58 -11.57 -9.50
CA LEU A 483 19.01 -10.19 -9.24
C LEU A 483 17.84 -9.26 -9.54
N ILE A 484 17.49 -8.40 -8.59
CA ILE A 484 16.41 -7.42 -8.73
C ILE A 484 17.04 -6.03 -8.77
N LEU A 485 16.67 -5.25 -9.78
CA LEU A 485 17.08 -3.87 -9.98
C LEU A 485 15.84 -3.00 -9.68
N PRO A 486 15.78 -2.33 -8.53
CA PRO A 486 14.78 -1.30 -8.29
C PRO A 486 14.90 -0.16 -9.30
N GLU A 487 13.93 0.75 -9.30
CA GLU A 487 14.02 1.97 -10.12
C GLU A 487 15.30 2.72 -9.74
N GLY A 488 16.06 3.20 -10.73
CA GLY A 488 17.35 3.83 -10.45
C GLY A 488 18.18 4.12 -11.68
N ARG A 489 19.35 4.72 -11.45
CA ARG A 489 20.37 5.02 -12.45
C ARG A 489 21.62 4.23 -12.12
N TYR A 490 21.86 3.17 -12.89
CA TYR A 490 22.98 2.27 -12.71
C TYR A 490 24.12 2.60 -13.70
N PRO A 491 25.27 3.11 -13.25
CA PRO A 491 26.42 3.32 -14.12
C PRO A 491 27.11 1.97 -14.42
N LEU A 492 26.52 1.20 -15.35
CA LEU A 492 27.05 -0.09 -15.77
C LEU A 492 28.12 0.09 -16.85
N ASN A 493 29.37 -0.29 -16.55
CA ASN A 493 30.42 -0.34 -17.56
C ASN A 493 30.34 -1.63 -18.39
N ASP A 494 31.05 -1.67 -19.52
CA ASP A 494 31.05 -2.80 -20.46
C ASP A 494 31.47 -4.13 -19.82
N ALA A 495 32.36 -4.11 -18.82
CA ALA A 495 32.82 -5.32 -18.14
C ALA A 495 31.71 -5.91 -17.26
N THR A 496 31.04 -5.06 -16.47
CA THR A 496 29.89 -5.46 -15.64
C THR A 496 28.75 -5.99 -16.52
N LEU A 497 28.45 -5.34 -17.65
CA LEU A 497 27.43 -5.79 -18.59
C LEU A 497 27.74 -7.18 -19.18
N ARG A 498 28.98 -7.43 -19.59
CA ARG A 498 29.39 -8.75 -20.07
C ARG A 498 29.24 -9.83 -19.00
N SER A 499 29.68 -9.55 -17.77
CA SER A 499 29.55 -10.48 -16.64
C SER A 499 28.08 -10.82 -16.35
N LEU A 500 27.20 -9.82 -16.35
CA LEU A 500 25.75 -10.03 -16.18
C LEU A 500 25.16 -10.88 -17.30
N GLN A 501 25.54 -10.62 -18.56
CA GLN A 501 25.07 -11.40 -19.71
C GLN A 501 25.50 -12.86 -19.65
N GLU A 502 26.75 -13.14 -19.26
CA GLU A 502 27.25 -14.49 -19.07
C GLU A 502 26.51 -15.21 -17.92
N TRP A 503 26.30 -14.54 -16.79
CA TRP A 503 25.52 -15.07 -15.68
C TRP A 503 24.06 -15.39 -16.07
N MET A 504 23.40 -14.51 -16.81
CA MET A 504 22.04 -14.76 -17.32
C MET A 504 21.98 -15.95 -18.29
N ARG A 505 22.97 -16.09 -19.19
CA ARG A 505 23.08 -17.26 -20.09
C ARG A 505 23.25 -18.57 -19.33
N ASN A 506 23.83 -18.51 -18.13
CA ASN A 506 24.00 -19.66 -17.23
C ASN A 506 22.79 -19.90 -16.31
N GLY A 507 21.66 -19.23 -16.54
CA GLY A 507 20.39 -19.47 -15.85
C GLY A 507 20.01 -18.41 -14.81
N GLY A 508 20.87 -17.42 -14.56
CA GLY A 508 20.55 -16.26 -13.74
C GLY A 508 19.40 -15.43 -14.33
N ARG A 509 18.62 -14.78 -13.47
CA ARG A 509 17.47 -13.96 -13.87
C ARG A 509 17.59 -12.55 -13.33
N VAL A 510 17.30 -11.58 -14.19
CA VAL A 510 17.19 -10.17 -13.80
C VAL A 510 15.72 -9.77 -13.81
N ILE A 511 15.26 -9.13 -12.74
CA ILE A 511 13.98 -8.40 -12.69
C ILE A 511 14.31 -6.92 -12.53
N ALA A 512 13.99 -6.11 -13.54
CA ALA A 512 14.07 -4.66 -13.43
C ALA A 512 12.67 -4.13 -13.09
N VAL A 513 12.58 -3.30 -12.05
CA VAL A 513 11.35 -2.68 -11.54
C VAL A 513 11.46 -1.18 -11.78
N GLY A 514 10.40 -0.55 -12.28
CA GLY A 514 10.40 0.85 -12.68
C GLY A 514 9.96 1.04 -14.14
N ALA A 515 9.79 2.29 -14.54
CA ALA A 515 9.37 2.69 -15.89
C ALA A 515 10.54 3.10 -16.78
#